data_AF-A0A285M6A4-F1
#
_entry.id   AF-A0A285M6A4-F1
#
_cell.length_a   1.000
_cell.length_b   1.000
_cell.length_c   1.000
_cell.angle_alpha   90.00
_cell.angle_beta   90.00
_cell.angle_gamma   90.00
#
_symmetry.space_group_name_H-M   'P 1'
#
loop_
_entity.id
_entity.type
_entity.pdbx_description
1 polymer ?
#
loop_
_entity_poly.entity_id
_entity_poly.type
_entity_poly.pdbx_seq_one_letter_code
_entity_poly.pdbx_strand_id
1 'polypeptide(L)'
;MKLQFISAFVWTPHLLVSLPTLLAITLMHFFPQKKSRRELAFTMLCVFVSLVPAANHAYLEDDSAIDIYFGQVLAIIAFNVAFPMTIKYKVIASGFATLCMSLSAIMFLNASWNTVSAIIETYFAAMVFSLVASYSIEKADRNNYLLMLRVSIRNFVIQQQAEELALLSQTDPLTELPNRRAFDIRLAAEIETAPDICTGCCSQEISLHVAGSRSYVSDGVDTPPTA
;
A
#
# COMPACT_ATOMS: atom_id res chain seq x y z
N MET A 1 -41.28 -22.72 20.48
CA MET A 1 -41.45 -22.59 19.01
C MET A 1 -41.49 -21.12 18.53
N LYS A 2 -42.14 -20.18 19.24
CA LYS A 2 -42.16 -18.75 18.86
C LYS A 2 -40.77 -18.06 18.87
N LEU A 3 -39.90 -18.37 19.84
CA LEU A 3 -38.55 -17.77 19.92
C LEU A 3 -37.64 -18.10 18.73
N GLN A 4 -37.75 -19.30 18.13
CA GLN A 4 -36.95 -19.66 16.95
C GLN A 4 -37.46 -19.01 15.66
N PHE A 5 -38.75 -18.68 15.60
CA PHE A 5 -39.34 -18.01 14.45
C PHE A 5 -38.99 -16.51 14.43
N ILE A 6 -38.92 -15.89 15.61
CA ILE A 6 -38.58 -14.47 15.75
C ILE A 6 -37.09 -14.24 15.45
N SER A 7 -36.18 -15.08 15.97
CA SER A 7 -34.77 -14.96 15.61
C SER A 7 -34.56 -15.15 14.10
N ALA A 8 -35.13 -16.18 13.49
CA ALA A 8 -35.03 -16.39 12.05
C ALA A 8 -35.52 -15.17 11.24
N PHE A 9 -36.61 -14.53 11.67
CA PHE A 9 -37.15 -13.33 11.04
C PHE A 9 -36.23 -12.09 11.16
N VAL A 10 -35.55 -11.90 12.29
CA VAL A 10 -34.59 -10.80 12.47
C VAL A 10 -33.30 -11.02 11.67
N TRP A 11 -32.80 -12.26 11.60
CA TRP A 11 -31.60 -12.58 10.84
C TRP A 11 -31.81 -12.60 9.32
N THR A 12 -33.03 -12.91 8.85
CA THR A 12 -33.34 -12.96 7.40
C THR A 12 -33.05 -11.66 6.63
N PRO A 13 -33.48 -10.45 7.06
CA PRO A 13 -33.18 -9.22 6.34
C PRO A 13 -31.68 -8.89 6.37
N HIS A 14 -30.96 -9.19 7.45
CA HIS A 14 -29.52 -8.97 7.52
C HIS A 14 -28.73 -9.86 6.56
N LEU A 15 -29.08 -11.15 6.44
CA LEU A 15 -28.51 -12.06 5.46
C LEU A 15 -28.87 -11.67 4.02
N LEU A 16 -30.11 -11.23 3.81
CA LEU A 16 -30.61 -10.84 2.50
C LEU A 16 -30.01 -9.52 2.00
N VAL A 17 -29.45 -8.69 2.90
CA VAL A 17 -28.72 -7.46 2.56
C VAL A 17 -27.21 -7.68 2.51
N SER A 18 -26.64 -8.46 3.43
CA SER A 18 -25.19 -8.68 3.50
C SER A 18 -24.65 -9.52 2.34
N LEU A 19 -25.41 -10.52 1.88
CA LEU A 19 -25.00 -11.37 0.75
C LEU A 19 -24.94 -10.61 -0.59
N PRO A 20 -25.97 -9.84 -1.02
CA PRO A 20 -25.88 -9.08 -2.26
C PRO A 20 -24.90 -7.92 -2.16
N THR A 21 -24.67 -7.34 -0.98
CA THR A 21 -23.66 -6.28 -0.81
C THR A 21 -22.25 -6.84 -0.96
N LEU A 22 -21.95 -8.00 -0.36
CA LEU A 22 -20.68 -8.70 -0.56
C LEU A 22 -20.50 -9.14 -2.02
N LEU A 23 -21.55 -9.66 -2.66
CA LEU A 23 -21.52 -10.01 -4.08
C LEU A 23 -21.31 -8.77 -4.97
N ALA A 24 -21.93 -7.65 -4.65
CA ALA A 24 -21.71 -6.39 -5.37
C ALA A 24 -20.26 -5.89 -5.20
N ILE A 25 -19.69 -6.00 -4.01
CA ILE A 25 -18.29 -5.64 -3.74
C ILE A 25 -17.34 -6.53 -4.55
N THR A 26 -17.55 -7.85 -4.55
CA THR A 26 -16.70 -8.77 -5.31
C THR A 26 -16.80 -8.52 -6.80
N LEU A 27 -18.01 -8.36 -7.35
CA LEU A 27 -18.20 -8.03 -8.77
C LEU A 27 -17.53 -6.69 -9.12
N MET A 28 -17.67 -5.66 -8.29
CA MET A 28 -17.00 -4.37 -8.52
C MET A 28 -15.47 -4.44 -8.44
N HIS A 29 -14.92 -5.42 -7.69
CA HIS A 29 -13.49 -5.65 -7.65
C HIS A 29 -12.99 -6.42 -8.88
N PHE A 30 -13.79 -7.37 -9.40
CA PHE A 30 -13.44 -8.16 -10.58
C PHE A 30 -13.59 -7.39 -11.90
N PHE A 31 -14.55 -6.47 -12.01
CA PHE A 31 -14.76 -5.70 -13.24
C PHE A 31 -13.96 -4.38 -13.24
N PRO A 32 -13.11 -4.12 -14.25
CA PRO A 32 -12.39 -2.87 -14.35
C PRO A 32 -13.36 -1.70 -14.59
N GLN A 33 -13.59 -0.91 -13.54
CA GLN A 33 -14.45 0.28 -13.59
C GLN A 33 -13.62 1.56 -13.59
N LYS A 34 -14.12 2.60 -14.25
CA LYS A 34 -13.58 3.96 -14.12
C LYS A 34 -13.65 4.42 -12.66
N LYS A 35 -12.58 5.04 -12.15
CA LYS A 35 -12.42 5.48 -10.75
C LYS A 35 -13.68 6.17 -10.18
N SER A 36 -14.25 7.12 -10.92
CA SER A 36 -15.45 7.85 -10.46
C SER A 36 -16.71 6.98 -10.31
N ARG A 37 -16.94 6.03 -11.22
CA ARG A 37 -18.10 5.10 -11.12
C ARG A 37 -17.96 4.17 -9.92
N ARG A 38 -16.74 3.70 -9.66
CA ARG A 38 -16.43 2.85 -8.50
C ARG A 38 -16.68 3.58 -7.18
N GLU A 39 -16.23 4.83 -7.06
CA GLU A 39 -16.44 5.64 -5.87
C GLU A 39 -17.92 5.96 -5.63
N LEU A 40 -18.68 6.30 -6.67
CA LEU A 40 -20.12 6.50 -6.56
C LEU A 40 -20.84 5.23 -6.12
N ALA A 41 -20.48 4.08 -6.70
CA ALA A 41 -21.12 2.81 -6.39
C ALA A 41 -20.89 2.38 -4.92
N PHE A 42 -19.67 2.54 -4.40
CA PHE A 42 -19.39 2.29 -2.99
C PHE A 42 -20.14 3.27 -2.07
N THR A 43 -20.27 4.55 -2.46
CA THR A 43 -21.05 5.53 -1.69
C THR A 43 -22.52 5.10 -1.58
N MET A 44 -23.12 4.72 -2.71
CA MET A 44 -24.49 4.22 -2.76
C MET A 44 -24.66 2.94 -1.93
N LEU A 45 -23.67 2.05 -1.96
CA LEU A 45 -23.66 0.82 -1.17
C LEU A 45 -23.65 1.12 0.34
N CYS A 46 -22.81 2.04 0.80
CA CYS A 46 -22.75 2.44 2.21
C CYS A 46 -24.07 3.06 2.69
N VAL A 47 -24.66 3.92 1.86
CA VAL A 47 -25.96 4.52 2.13
C VAL A 47 -27.03 3.44 2.22
N PHE A 48 -27.05 2.48 1.29
CA PHE A 48 -28.00 1.38 1.30
C PHE A 48 -27.85 0.49 2.54
N VAL A 49 -26.61 0.10 2.89
CA VAL A 49 -26.29 -0.68 4.08
C VAL A 49 -26.71 0.03 5.36
N SER A 50 -26.73 1.37 5.39
CA SER A 50 -27.15 2.16 6.55
C SER A 50 -28.67 2.41 6.60
N LEU A 51 -29.31 2.53 5.43
CA LEU A 51 -30.74 2.79 5.32
C LEU A 51 -31.57 1.57 5.70
N VAL A 52 -31.12 0.36 5.35
CA VAL A 52 -31.89 -0.86 5.62
C VAL A 52 -32.06 -1.13 7.13
N PRO A 53 -31.01 -1.08 7.98
CA PRO A 53 -31.16 -1.19 9.43
C PRO A 53 -32.03 -0.08 10.02
N ALA A 54 -31.87 1.16 9.54
CA ALA A 54 -32.66 2.30 10.00
C ALA A 54 -34.17 2.11 9.73
N ALA A 55 -34.53 1.52 8.58
CA ALA A 55 -35.91 1.20 8.23
C ALA A 55 -36.44 -0.04 8.96
N ASN A 56 -35.58 -1.05 9.17
CA ASN A 56 -35.96 -2.28 9.86
C ASN A 56 -36.16 -2.09 11.37
N HIS A 57 -35.54 -1.08 11.97
CA HIS A 57 -35.73 -0.73 13.38
C HIS A 57 -37.21 -0.53 13.73
N ALA A 58 -38.03 -0.01 12.80
CA ALA A 58 -39.47 0.18 13.03
C ALA A 58 -40.23 -1.13 13.30
N TYR A 59 -39.63 -2.30 13.02
CA TYR A 59 -40.26 -3.61 13.16
C TYR A 59 -39.62 -4.49 14.25
N LEU A 60 -38.57 -4.01 14.93
CA LEU A 60 -37.80 -4.79 15.91
C LEU A 60 -38.18 -4.46 17.35
N GLU A 61 -38.05 -5.44 18.24
CA GLU A 61 -38.21 -5.25 19.68
C GLU A 61 -36.97 -4.55 20.28
N ASP A 62 -37.19 -3.69 21.27
CA ASP A 62 -36.21 -2.71 21.79
C ASP A 62 -34.84 -3.32 22.20
N ASP A 63 -34.81 -4.51 22.80
CA ASP A 63 -33.55 -5.14 23.25
C ASP A 63 -32.64 -5.54 22.07
N SER A 64 -33.22 -6.01 20.97
CA SER A 64 -32.47 -6.42 19.78
C SER A 64 -32.03 -5.24 18.91
N ALA A 65 -32.67 -4.08 19.09
CA ALA A 65 -32.39 -2.88 18.33
C ALA A 65 -31.05 -2.24 18.70
N ILE A 66 -30.67 -2.28 19.98
CA ILE A 66 -29.43 -1.67 20.48
C ILE A 66 -28.19 -2.31 19.82
N ASP A 67 -28.17 -3.63 19.68
CA ASP A 67 -27.08 -4.36 19.04
C ASP A 67 -26.87 -3.93 17.58
N ILE A 68 -27.94 -3.59 16.88
CA ILE A 68 -27.89 -3.13 15.48
C ILE A 68 -27.22 -1.76 15.38
N TYR A 69 -27.49 -0.86 16.33
CA TYR A 69 -26.84 0.45 16.34
C TYR A 69 -25.32 0.32 16.51
N PHE A 70 -24.88 -0.51 17.47
CA PHE A 70 -23.45 -0.77 17.68
C PHE A 70 -22.79 -1.47 16.48
N GLY A 71 -23.46 -2.46 15.89
CA GLY A 71 -22.98 -3.14 14.68
C GLY A 71 -22.79 -2.16 13.51
N GLN A 72 -23.69 -1.19 13.38
CA GLN A 72 -23.59 -0.18 12.33
C GLN A 72 -22.43 0.80 12.54
N VAL A 73 -22.07 1.13 13.78
CA VAL A 73 -20.87 1.94 14.07
C VAL A 73 -19.62 1.25 13.54
N LEU A 74 -19.48 -0.05 13.78
CA LEU A 74 -18.38 -0.85 13.25
C LEU A 74 -18.40 -0.90 11.72
N ALA A 75 -19.58 -1.02 11.11
CA ALA A 75 -19.72 -1.01 9.65
C ALA A 75 -19.23 0.32 9.04
N ILE A 76 -19.53 1.47 9.66
CA ILE A 76 -19.04 2.78 9.20
C ILE A 76 -17.52 2.84 9.26
N ILE A 77 -16.92 2.42 10.37
CA ILE A 77 -15.47 2.42 10.55
C ILE A 77 -14.81 1.50 9.52
N ALA A 78 -15.31 0.26 9.40
CA ALA A 78 -14.81 -0.72 8.46
C ALA A 78 -14.91 -0.22 7.01
N PHE A 79 -16.03 0.39 6.64
CA PHE A 79 -16.23 0.95 5.31
C PHE A 79 -15.22 2.08 5.01
N ASN A 80 -15.03 3.00 5.95
CA ASN A 80 -14.10 4.12 5.79
C ASN A 80 -12.63 3.67 5.68
N VAL A 81 -12.24 2.59 6.36
CA VAL A 81 -10.87 2.07 6.32
C VAL A 81 -10.63 1.11 5.15
N ALA A 82 -11.56 0.19 4.89
CA ALA A 82 -11.36 -0.89 3.92
C ALA A 82 -11.45 -0.43 2.47
N PHE A 83 -12.28 0.58 2.16
CA PHE A 83 -12.49 1.00 0.77
C PHE A 83 -11.61 2.20 0.40
N PRO A 84 -10.79 2.09 -0.68
CA PRO A 84 -9.93 3.16 -1.16
C PRO A 84 -10.75 4.18 -1.96
N MET A 85 -11.53 4.99 -1.25
CA MET A 85 -12.33 6.09 -1.78
C MET A 85 -11.68 7.43 -1.46
N THR A 86 -11.93 8.44 -2.29
CA THR A 86 -11.49 9.80 -1.95
C THR A 86 -12.24 10.33 -0.72
N ILE A 87 -11.57 11.18 0.07
CA ILE A 87 -12.12 11.71 1.31
C ILE A 87 -13.51 12.37 1.14
N LYS A 88 -13.78 12.98 -0.01
CA LYS A 88 -15.06 13.63 -0.32
C LYS A 88 -16.24 12.66 -0.21
N TYR A 89 -16.12 11.49 -0.83
CA TYR A 89 -17.18 10.49 -0.78
C TYR A 89 -17.32 9.82 0.58
N LYS A 90 -16.21 9.63 1.30
CA LYS A 90 -16.24 9.11 2.68
C LYS A 90 -17.01 10.04 3.61
N VAL A 91 -16.81 11.35 3.49
CA VAL A 91 -17.56 12.36 4.28
C VAL A 91 -19.06 12.30 3.96
N ILE A 92 -19.42 12.26 2.68
CA ILE A 92 -20.83 12.20 2.26
C ILE A 92 -21.49 10.90 2.76
N ALA A 93 -20.85 9.76 2.55
CA ALA A 93 -21.38 8.45 2.95
C ALA A 93 -21.55 8.34 4.48
N SER A 94 -20.49 8.64 5.24
CA SER A 94 -20.51 8.55 6.71
C SER A 94 -21.40 9.60 7.37
N GLY A 95 -21.48 10.81 6.80
CA GLY A 95 -22.39 11.86 7.26
C GLY A 95 -23.85 11.47 7.05
N PHE A 96 -24.19 10.93 5.88
CA PHE A 96 -25.54 10.44 5.61
C PHE A 96 -25.91 9.25 6.50
N ALA A 97 -25.01 8.27 6.65
CA ALA A 97 -25.23 7.12 7.52
C ALA A 97 -25.48 7.52 8.98
N THR A 98 -24.66 8.44 9.50
CA THR A 98 -24.80 8.98 10.86
C THR A 98 -26.12 9.72 11.03
N LEU A 99 -26.50 10.55 10.06
CA LEU A 99 -27.77 11.28 10.09
C LEU A 99 -28.98 10.33 10.07
N CYS A 100 -29.01 9.34 9.18
CA CYS A 100 -30.09 8.38 9.11
C CYS A 100 -30.23 7.55 10.40
N MET A 101 -29.12 7.05 10.95
CA MET A 101 -29.16 6.24 12.18
C MET A 101 -29.52 7.07 13.40
N SER A 102 -29.00 8.30 13.51
CA SER A 102 -29.37 9.22 14.61
C SER A 102 -30.85 9.60 14.57
N LEU A 103 -31.40 9.88 13.39
CA LEU A 103 -32.82 10.18 13.24
C LEU A 103 -33.68 8.95 13.55
N SER A 104 -33.26 7.76 13.11
CA SER A 104 -33.92 6.50 13.43
C SER A 104 -33.95 6.27 14.95
N ALA A 105 -32.84 6.50 15.65
CA ALA A 105 -32.76 6.38 17.10
C ALA A 105 -33.71 7.36 17.82
N ILE A 106 -33.79 8.62 17.38
CA ILE A 106 -34.68 9.62 18.02
C ILE A 106 -36.17 9.27 17.80
N MET A 107 -36.52 8.77 16.62
CA MET A 107 -37.91 8.56 16.24
C MET A 107 -38.48 7.21 16.69
N PHE A 108 -37.65 6.17 16.73
CA PHE A 108 -38.14 4.80 16.88
C PHE A 108 -37.58 4.06 18.10
N LEU A 109 -36.45 4.49 18.67
CA LEU A 109 -35.88 3.81 19.83
C LEU A 109 -36.60 4.25 21.10
N ASN A 110 -37.37 3.34 21.71
CA ASN A 110 -38.09 3.59 22.95
C ASN A 110 -37.19 3.37 24.18
N ALA A 111 -36.10 4.14 24.25
CA ALA A 111 -35.12 4.08 25.32
C ALA A 111 -35.05 5.40 26.11
N SER A 112 -34.34 5.38 27.23
CA SER A 112 -34.07 6.61 28.00
C SER A 112 -33.28 7.62 27.14
N TRP A 113 -33.51 8.91 27.39
CA TRP A 113 -32.75 9.98 26.71
C TRP A 113 -31.23 9.86 26.87
N ASN A 114 -30.77 9.30 27.99
CA ASN A 114 -29.34 9.05 28.23
C ASN A 114 -28.79 7.99 27.27
N THR A 115 -29.59 6.98 26.92
CA THR A 115 -29.20 5.94 25.96
C THR A 115 -29.16 6.49 24.54
N VAL A 116 -30.18 7.25 24.14
CA VAL A 116 -30.27 7.83 22.79
C VAL A 116 -29.13 8.82 22.55
N SER A 117 -28.85 9.71 23.52
CA SER A 117 -27.72 10.64 23.44
C SER A 117 -26.37 9.92 23.34
N ALA A 118 -26.13 8.89 24.17
CA ALA A 118 -24.91 8.10 24.10
C ALA A 118 -24.71 7.42 22.73
N ILE A 119 -25.78 6.91 22.12
CA ILE A 119 -25.73 6.31 20.76
C ILE A 119 -25.34 7.38 19.73
N ILE A 120 -25.98 8.56 19.76
CA ILE A 120 -25.70 9.65 18.82
C ILE A 120 -24.26 10.14 18.97
N GLU A 121 -23.79 10.34 20.20
CA GLU A 121 -22.40 10.71 20.50
C GLU A 121 -21.42 9.67 19.96
N THR A 122 -21.74 8.38 20.13
CA THR A 122 -20.91 7.27 19.61
C THR A 122 -20.82 7.31 18.08
N TYR A 123 -21.93 7.54 17.38
CA TYR A 123 -21.90 7.69 15.92
C TYR A 123 -21.08 8.90 15.47
N PHE A 124 -21.26 10.04 16.13
CA PHE A 124 -20.52 11.25 15.80
C PHE A 124 -19.01 11.04 16.02
N ALA A 125 -18.63 10.45 17.16
CA ALA A 125 -17.25 10.10 17.45
C ALA A 125 -16.67 9.13 16.42
N ALA A 126 -17.41 8.07 16.07
CA ALA A 126 -16.98 7.10 15.06
C ALA A 126 -16.81 7.71 13.67
N MET A 127 -17.73 8.60 13.26
CA MET A 127 -17.62 9.36 12.02
C MET A 127 -16.35 10.21 12.01
N VAL A 128 -16.11 11.01 13.06
CA VAL A 128 -14.93 11.89 13.14
C VAL A 128 -13.65 11.07 13.15
N PHE A 129 -13.52 10.07 14.03
CA PHE A 129 -12.30 9.28 14.14
C PHE A 129 -12.00 8.48 12.87
N SER A 130 -13.00 7.87 12.26
CA SER A 130 -12.79 7.12 11.01
C SER A 130 -12.42 8.02 9.82
N LEU A 131 -12.93 9.25 9.77
CA LEU A 131 -12.54 10.25 8.77
C LEU A 131 -11.11 10.74 8.99
N VAL A 132 -10.71 11.01 10.24
CA VAL A 132 -9.33 11.40 10.57
C VAL A 132 -8.35 10.28 10.23
N ALA A 133 -8.70 9.03 10.54
CA ALA A 133 -7.91 7.86 10.16
C ALA A 133 -7.79 7.75 8.64
N SER A 134 -8.91 7.86 7.91
CA SER A 134 -8.93 7.82 6.45
C SER A 134 -8.08 8.92 5.81
N TYR A 135 -8.16 10.14 6.36
CA TYR A 135 -7.35 11.26 5.89
C TYR A 135 -5.85 11.04 6.14
N SER A 136 -5.50 10.48 7.29
CA SER A 136 -4.11 10.17 7.65
C SER A 136 -3.51 9.11 6.71
N ILE A 137 -4.29 8.09 6.37
CA ILE A 137 -3.92 7.07 5.38
C ILE A 137 -3.70 7.72 4.01
N GLU A 138 -4.65 8.52 3.53
CA GLU A 138 -4.53 9.17 2.21
C GLU A 138 -3.33 10.14 2.15
N LYS A 139 -3.03 10.84 3.25
CA LYS A 139 -1.84 11.70 3.37
C LYS A 139 -0.55 10.88 3.35
N ALA A 140 -0.51 9.75 4.04
CA ALA A 140 0.64 8.85 4.04
C ALA A 140 0.91 8.29 2.64
N ASP A 141 -0.12 7.86 1.92
CA ASP A 141 0.00 7.35 0.54
C ASP A 141 0.59 8.40 -0.41
N ARG A 142 0.13 9.65 -0.32
CA ARG A 142 0.66 10.76 -1.13
C ARG A 142 2.13 11.04 -0.80
N ASN A 143 2.50 11.02 0.47
CA ASN A 143 3.88 11.23 0.89
C ASN A 143 4.80 10.09 0.44
N ASN A 144 4.34 8.84 0.57
CA ASN A 144 5.07 7.66 0.11
C ASN A 144 5.29 7.72 -1.41
N TYR A 145 4.27 8.11 -2.17
CA TYR A 145 4.40 8.30 -3.61
C TYR A 145 5.50 9.32 -3.96
N LEU A 146 5.50 10.49 -3.31
CA LEU A 146 6.52 11.51 -3.53
C LEU A 146 7.93 11.07 -3.11
N LEU A 147 8.02 10.31 -2.00
CA LEU A 147 9.28 9.76 -1.53
C LEU A 147 9.84 8.74 -2.53
N MET A 148 9.00 7.83 -3.03
CA MET A 148 9.38 6.86 -4.05
C MET A 148 9.81 7.54 -5.35
N LEU A 149 9.11 8.60 -5.76
CA LEU A 149 9.49 9.37 -6.95
C LEU A 149 10.85 10.05 -6.77
N ARG A 150 11.11 10.64 -5.59
CA ARG A 150 12.41 11.24 -5.26
C ARG A 150 13.54 10.21 -5.26
N VAL A 151 13.30 9.02 -4.71
CA VAL A 151 14.28 7.92 -4.72
C VAL A 151 14.57 7.49 -6.15
N SER A 152 13.54 7.33 -6.99
CA SER A 152 13.70 6.98 -8.41
C SER A 152 14.57 8.00 -9.16
N ILE A 153 14.31 9.30 -8.98
CA ILE A 153 15.10 10.36 -9.60
C ILE A 153 16.56 10.35 -9.11
N ARG A 154 16.79 10.17 -7.80
CA ARG A 154 18.15 10.08 -7.25
C ARG A 154 18.92 8.89 -7.80
N ASN A 155 18.27 7.73 -7.88
CA ASN A 155 18.89 6.53 -8.43
C ASN A 155 19.27 6.73 -9.90
N PHE A 156 18.41 7.39 -10.68
CA PHE A 156 18.71 7.73 -12.07
C PHE A 156 19.95 8.62 -12.20
N VAL A 157 20.05 9.69 -11.39
CA VAL A 157 21.23 10.57 -11.40
C VAL A 157 22.50 9.84 -10.95
N ILE A 158 22.42 9.00 -9.92
CA ILE A 158 23.56 8.19 -9.45
C ILE A 158 24.03 7.24 -10.55
N GLN A 159 23.10 6.61 -11.29
CA GLN A 159 23.42 5.74 -12.42
C GLN A 159 24.12 6.52 -13.54
N GLN A 160 23.60 7.69 -13.92
CA GLN A 160 24.24 8.54 -14.94
C GLN A 160 25.65 8.97 -14.53
N GLN A 161 25.85 9.38 -13.27
CA GLN A 161 27.17 9.74 -12.76
C GLN A 161 28.11 8.54 -12.71
N ALA A 162 27.61 7.36 -12.36
CA ALA A 162 28.41 6.14 -12.38
C ALA A 162 28.83 5.76 -13.81
N GLU A 163 27.95 5.92 -14.80
CA GLU A 163 28.28 5.72 -16.22
C GLU A 163 29.31 6.76 -16.72
N GLU A 164 29.13 8.03 -16.38
CA GLU A 164 30.07 9.09 -16.75
C GLU A 164 31.45 8.88 -16.11
N LEU A 165 31.49 8.55 -14.81
CA LEU A 165 32.73 8.19 -14.12
C LEU A 165 33.35 6.92 -14.71
N ALA A 166 32.54 5.92 -15.09
CA ALA A 166 33.04 4.73 -15.75
C ALA A 166 33.72 5.10 -17.08
N LEU A 167 33.10 5.95 -17.89
CA LEU A 167 33.69 6.45 -19.14
C LEU A 167 34.99 7.24 -18.90
N LEU A 168 34.99 8.20 -17.97
CA LEU A 168 36.17 8.99 -17.62
C LEU A 168 37.30 8.12 -17.04
N SER A 169 36.98 7.06 -16.32
CA SER A 169 37.96 6.14 -15.73
C SER A 169 38.62 5.19 -16.74
N GLN A 170 38.10 5.09 -17.98
CA GLN A 170 38.68 4.25 -19.02
C GLN A 170 40.00 4.80 -19.58
N THR A 171 40.29 6.08 -19.37
CA THR A 171 41.52 6.74 -19.81
C THR A 171 42.27 7.30 -18.61
N ASP A 172 43.52 6.88 -18.41
CA ASP A 172 44.36 7.43 -17.35
C ASP A 172 44.87 8.82 -17.78
N PRO A 173 44.52 9.91 -17.06
CA PRO A 173 44.88 11.27 -17.47
C PRO A 173 46.39 11.55 -17.41
N LEU A 174 47.17 10.72 -16.72
CA LEU A 174 48.62 10.91 -16.62
C LEU A 174 49.38 10.32 -17.82
N THR A 175 48.81 9.33 -18.50
CA THR A 175 49.46 8.61 -19.60
C THR A 175 48.69 8.68 -20.93
N GLU A 176 47.44 9.17 -20.90
CA GLU A 176 46.46 9.12 -22.00
C GLU A 176 46.20 7.71 -22.54
N LEU A 177 46.71 6.68 -21.85
CA LEU A 177 46.54 5.28 -22.21
C LEU A 177 45.24 4.71 -21.61
N PRO A 178 44.68 3.65 -22.22
CA PRO A 178 43.55 2.95 -21.64
C PRO A 178 43.93 2.42 -20.25
N ASN A 179 43.10 2.72 -19.25
CA ASN A 179 43.25 2.18 -17.92
C ASN A 179 43.14 0.64 -17.96
N ARG A 180 43.78 -0.05 -17.01
CA ARG A 180 43.82 -1.52 -16.93
C ARG A 180 42.44 -2.17 -17.06
N ARG A 181 41.40 -1.58 -16.46
CA ARG A 181 40.01 -2.05 -16.63
C ARG A 181 39.49 -1.99 -18.08
N ALA A 182 39.83 -0.95 -18.83
CA ALA A 182 39.43 -0.82 -20.23
C ALA A 182 40.18 -1.84 -21.12
N PHE A 183 41.44 -2.13 -20.79
CA PHE A 183 42.23 -3.18 -21.44
C PHE A 183 41.64 -4.57 -21.17
N ASP A 184 41.35 -4.91 -19.91
CA ASP A 184 40.80 -6.21 -19.52
C ASP A 184 39.44 -6.50 -20.19
N ILE A 185 38.56 -5.50 -20.29
CA ILE A 185 37.25 -5.63 -20.94
C ILE A 185 37.40 -5.90 -22.45
N ARG A 186 38.27 -5.16 -23.15
CA ARG A 186 38.51 -5.36 -24.58
C ARG A 186 39.18 -6.70 -24.86
N LEU A 187 40.14 -7.09 -24.02
CA LEU A 187 40.82 -8.37 -24.13
C LEU A 187 39.84 -9.55 -23.97
N ALA A 188 38.93 -9.48 -22.98
CA ALA A 188 37.92 -10.51 -22.78
C ALA A 188 36.93 -10.62 -23.96
N ALA A 189 36.46 -9.49 -24.49
CA ALA A 189 35.56 -9.46 -25.65
C ALA A 189 36.21 -10.06 -26.90
N GLU A 190 37.49 -9.73 -27.16
CA GLU A 190 38.22 -10.25 -28.32
C GLU A 190 38.45 -11.77 -28.22
N ILE A 191 38.73 -12.29 -27.02
CA ILE A 191 38.87 -13.72 -26.74
C ILE A 191 37.56 -14.47 -26.99
N GLU A 192 36.41 -13.88 -26.68
CA GLU A 192 35.10 -14.51 -26.89
C GLU A 192 34.69 -14.53 -28.37
N THR A 193 35.09 -13.52 -29.15
CA THR A 193 34.81 -13.43 -30.59
C THR A 193 35.78 -14.21 -31.48
N ALA A 194 36.86 -14.75 -30.93
CA ALA A 194 37.85 -15.53 -31.67
C ALA A 194 37.64 -17.04 -31.46
N PRO A 195 36.84 -17.72 -32.30
CA PRO A 195 36.81 -19.17 -32.30
C PRO A 195 38.15 -19.67 -32.88
N ASP A 196 39.00 -20.20 -31.99
CA ASP A 196 40.13 -21.09 -32.29
C ASP A 196 41.20 -20.62 -33.30
N ILE A 197 41.62 -19.35 -33.28
CA ILE A 197 42.83 -18.94 -34.03
C ILE A 197 43.85 -18.21 -33.14
N CYS A 198 44.92 -18.96 -32.87
CA CYS A 198 46.28 -18.54 -32.52
C CYS A 198 46.58 -18.02 -31.10
N THR A 199 47.17 -18.94 -30.33
CA THR A 199 48.32 -18.75 -29.42
C THR A 199 49.40 -17.83 -30.02
N GLY A 200 49.16 -16.53 -30.05
CA GLY A 200 50.09 -15.57 -30.65
C GLY A 200 49.84 -14.09 -30.36
N CYS A 201 48.79 -13.71 -29.64
CA CYS A 201 48.67 -12.34 -29.11
C CYS A 201 49.56 -12.20 -27.87
N CYS A 202 50.85 -11.92 -28.10
CA CYS A 202 51.82 -11.65 -27.03
C CYS A 202 51.36 -10.46 -26.18
N SER A 203 50.98 -10.73 -24.92
CA SER A 203 50.99 -9.74 -23.86
C SER A 203 52.43 -9.28 -23.63
N GLN A 204 52.75 -8.05 -24.00
CA GLN A 204 54.05 -7.45 -23.73
C GLN A 204 53.95 -6.68 -22.41
N GLU A 205 54.23 -7.37 -21.30
CA GLU A 205 54.39 -6.70 -20.00
C GLU A 205 55.64 -5.81 -20.03
N ILE A 206 55.44 -4.50 -20.14
CA ILE A 206 56.51 -3.52 -20.00
C ILE A 206 56.77 -3.34 -18.49
N SER A 207 57.63 -4.19 -17.93
CA SER A 207 58.23 -3.94 -16.62
C SER A 207 59.23 -2.80 -16.75
N LEU A 208 58.83 -1.59 -16.35
CA LEU A 208 59.76 -0.48 -16.19
C LEU A 208 60.73 -0.85 -15.07
N HIS A 209 61.98 -1.14 -15.44
CA HIS A 209 63.07 -1.39 -14.51
C HIS A 209 63.37 -0.10 -13.72
N VAL A 210 62.65 0.11 -12.62
CA VAL A 210 63.15 0.99 -11.55
C VAL A 210 64.27 0.23 -10.87
N ALA A 211 65.49 0.52 -11.31
CA ALA A 211 66.71 0.07 -10.67
C ALA A 211 66.74 0.58 -9.22
N GLY A 212 66.46 -0.32 -8.28
CA GLY A 212 66.37 -0.01 -6.86
C GLY A 212 66.30 -1.28 -6.03
N SER A 213 67.41 -2.02 -6.05
CA SER A 213 67.82 -3.06 -5.10
C SER A 213 67.02 -3.14 -3.78
N ARG A 214 66.34 -4.28 -3.54
CA ARG A 214 66.39 -4.97 -2.24
C ARG A 214 65.89 -6.42 -2.33
N SER A 215 66.79 -7.31 -1.93
CA SER A 215 66.65 -8.75 -1.83
C SER A 215 65.62 -9.20 -0.80
N TYR A 216 64.94 -10.30 -1.14
CA TYR A 216 64.51 -11.44 -0.31
C TYR A 216 64.17 -11.20 1.17
N VAL A 217 62.93 -11.52 1.56
CA VAL A 217 62.62 -12.46 2.65
C VAL A 217 61.30 -13.18 2.29
N SER A 218 61.41 -14.49 2.02
CA SER A 218 60.31 -15.43 2.19
C SER A 218 60.20 -15.75 3.68
N ASP A 219 59.01 -15.65 4.28
CA ASP A 219 58.59 -16.48 5.41
C ASP A 219 57.13 -16.18 5.77
N GLY A 220 56.41 -17.23 6.18
CA GLY A 220 55.26 -17.08 7.09
C GLY A 220 53.87 -17.28 6.48
N VAL A 221 53.48 -18.55 6.35
CA VAL A 221 52.09 -18.99 6.53
C VAL A 221 51.60 -18.50 7.89
N ASP A 222 50.45 -17.84 7.97
CA ASP A 222 49.53 -17.97 9.10
C ASP A 222 48.12 -17.42 8.79
N THR A 223 47.16 -18.05 9.45
CA THR A 223 45.70 -18.10 9.24
C THR A 223 44.94 -16.91 9.85
N PRO A 224 43.63 -16.70 9.55
CA PRO A 224 42.90 -15.51 9.97
C PRO A 224 42.27 -15.67 11.37
N PRO A 225 42.05 -14.59 12.14
CA PRO A 225 41.16 -14.63 13.27
C PRO A 225 39.76 -14.16 12.88
N THR A 226 38.81 -15.06 13.10
CA THR A 226 37.42 -14.77 13.42
C THR A 226 37.31 -13.98 14.72
N ALA A 227 36.53 -12.90 14.71
CA ALA A 227 35.71 -12.43 15.81
C ALA A 227 34.55 -11.59 15.23
#